data_AF-A0ABD1NN97-F1
#
_entry.id   AF-A0ABD1NN97-F1
#
_cell.length_a   1.000
_cell.length_b   1.000
_cell.length_c   1.000
_cell.angle_alpha   90.00
_cell.angle_beta   90.00
_cell.angle_gamma   90.00
#
_symmetry.space_group_name_H-M   'P 1'
#
loop_
_entity.id
_entity.type
_entity.pdbx_description
1 polymer ?
#
loop_
_entity_poly.entity_id
_entity_poly.type
_entity_poly.pdbx_seq_one_letter_code
_entity_poly.pdbx_strand_id
1 'polypeptide(L)'
;MMIDIVPAPVTDSDSSSSDDSDEDDDIDSTVEILACRKKMLMKKHREHILDEIYDKYMFHDEELHKWFMDEEKRHYQPIKSMSIEEIAALRKRFKENDAMPAKKVAEAKARKKLAAHRQLEKVRKKENSISDQTDISDRSKRKMIEQLYKKATPKMCK
;
A
#
# COMPACT_ATOMS: atom_id res chain seq x y z
N MET A 1 23.72 45.85 -27.29
CA MET A 1 22.77 45.76 -26.17
C MET A 1 23.29 44.67 -25.24
N MET A 2 23.82 45.06 -24.07
CA MET A 2 24.26 44.12 -23.04
C MET A 2 23.01 43.56 -22.36
N ILE A 3 22.92 42.24 -22.26
CA ILE A 3 21.84 41.56 -21.54
C ILE A 3 22.37 41.32 -20.14
N ASP A 4 21.92 42.14 -19.19
CA ASP A 4 22.20 41.92 -17.77
C ASP A 4 21.41 40.70 -17.30
N ILE A 5 22.11 39.62 -16.91
CA ILE A 5 21.50 38.50 -16.20
C ILE A 5 21.21 38.97 -14.77
N VAL A 6 19.93 39.13 -14.45
CA VAL A 6 19.45 39.31 -13.08
C VAL A 6 19.52 37.94 -12.38
N PRO A 7 20.19 37.80 -11.22
CA PRO A 7 20.18 36.55 -10.47
C PRO A 7 18.76 36.27 -9.94
N ALA A 8 18.24 35.07 -10.21
CA ALA A 8 16.98 34.63 -9.62
C ALA A 8 17.13 34.46 -8.10
N PRO A 9 16.11 34.79 -7.29
CA PRO A 9 16.15 34.54 -5.85
C PRO A 9 16.24 33.04 -5.57
N VAL A 10 17.03 32.67 -4.57
CA VAL A 10 17.04 31.32 -4.02
C VAL A 10 15.65 31.01 -3.48
N THR A 11 14.99 30.02 -4.06
CA THR A 11 13.76 29.47 -3.50
C THR A 11 14.20 28.62 -2.32
N ASP A 12 14.04 29.16 -1.10
CA ASP A 12 14.15 28.37 0.11
C ASP A 12 13.10 27.27 0.05
N SER A 13 13.60 26.05 -0.20
CA SER A 13 13.05 24.75 0.17
C SER A 13 11.67 24.81 0.81
N ASP A 14 10.63 24.77 -0.02
CA ASP A 14 9.28 24.51 0.43
C ASP A 14 9.24 23.07 0.94
N SER A 15 9.06 22.93 2.25
CA SER A 15 8.77 21.66 2.89
C SER A 15 7.47 21.14 2.29
N SER A 16 7.58 20.26 1.28
CA SER A 16 6.48 19.47 0.77
C SER A 16 5.96 18.61 1.93
N SER A 17 4.96 19.14 2.63
CA SER A 17 4.09 18.37 3.49
C SER A 17 3.38 17.39 2.58
N SER A 18 3.90 16.17 2.49
CA SER A 18 3.14 15.04 1.96
C SER A 18 1.94 14.87 2.87
N ASP A 19 0.83 15.44 2.44
CA ASP A 19 -0.49 15.16 2.94
C ASP A 19 -0.79 13.71 2.54
N ASP A 20 -0.45 12.78 3.44
CA ASP A 20 -0.79 11.35 3.37
C ASP A 20 -2.27 11.23 3.75
N SER A 21 -3.12 11.83 2.93
CA SER A 21 -4.56 11.58 2.99
C SER A 21 -4.75 10.16 2.45
N ASP A 22 -4.85 9.19 3.36
CA ASP A 22 -5.36 7.84 3.10
C ASP A 22 -6.82 7.95 2.63
N GLU A 23 -7.06 8.49 1.43
CA GLU A 23 -8.30 8.25 0.74
C GLU A 23 -8.31 6.75 0.43
N ASP A 24 -9.23 6.02 1.07
CA ASP A 24 -9.62 4.65 0.68
C ASP A 24 -10.21 4.72 -0.74
N ASP A 25 -9.38 5.03 -1.71
CA ASP A 25 -9.71 5.07 -3.12
C ASP A 25 -10.19 3.68 -3.49
N ASP A 26 -11.47 3.57 -3.85
CA ASP A 26 -12.05 2.35 -4.36
C ASP A 26 -11.09 1.74 -5.41
N ILE A 27 -10.86 0.42 -5.38
CA ILE A 27 -9.92 -0.25 -6.32
C ILE A 27 -10.23 0.13 -7.78
N ASP A 28 -11.50 0.40 -8.07
CA ASP A 28 -11.96 0.88 -9.36
C ASP A 28 -11.47 2.29 -9.71
N SER A 29 -11.49 3.26 -8.79
CA SER A 29 -10.92 4.60 -9.02
C SER A 29 -9.42 4.50 -9.26
N THR A 30 -8.72 3.71 -8.43
CA THR A 30 -7.28 3.47 -8.55
C THR A 30 -6.91 2.88 -9.92
N VAL A 31 -7.68 1.89 -10.39
CA VAL A 31 -7.44 1.27 -11.70
C VAL A 31 -7.71 2.25 -12.85
N GLU A 32 -8.79 3.02 -12.77
CA GLU A 32 -9.10 4.05 -13.77
C GLU A 32 -7.98 5.11 -13.84
N ILE A 33 -7.54 5.63 -12.70
CA ILE A 33 -6.45 6.60 -12.62
C ILE A 33 -5.16 6.01 -13.21
N LEU A 34 -4.83 4.76 -12.88
CA LEU A 34 -3.63 4.10 -13.39
C LEU A 34 -3.69 3.89 -14.91
N ALA A 35 -4.86 3.50 -15.44
CA ALA A 35 -5.09 3.37 -16.87
C ALA A 35 -4.88 4.71 -17.59
N CYS A 36 -5.46 5.78 -17.03
CA CYS A 36 -5.35 7.13 -17.58
C CYS A 36 -3.89 7.62 -17.57
N ARG A 37 -3.22 7.47 -16.42
CA ARG A 37 -1.79 7.77 -16.25
C ARG A 37 -0.93 7.05 -17.28
N LYS A 38 -1.19 5.77 -17.54
CA LYS A 38 -0.45 4.98 -18.53
C LYS A 38 -0.62 5.54 -19.94
N LYS A 39 -1.82 5.96 -20.33
CA LYS A 39 -2.10 6.58 -21.65
C LYS A 39 -1.42 7.95 -21.77
N MET A 40 -1.40 8.74 -20.70
CA MET A 40 -0.78 10.07 -20.69
C MET A 40 0.74 10.07 -20.95
N LEU A 41 1.42 8.93 -20.77
CA LEU A 41 2.85 8.79 -21.10
C LEU A 41 3.13 9.05 -22.59
N MET A 42 2.20 8.68 -23.48
CA MET A 42 2.37 8.84 -24.92
C MET A 42 1.77 10.18 -25.37
N LYS A 43 2.56 11.01 -26.08
CA LYS A 43 2.14 12.35 -26.52
C LYS A 43 0.79 12.35 -27.25
N LYS A 44 0.64 11.50 -28.27
CA LYS A 44 -0.59 11.40 -29.07
C LYS A 44 -1.83 11.05 -28.23
N HIS A 45 -1.68 10.12 -27.29
CA HIS A 45 -2.79 9.70 -26.44
C HIS A 45 -3.14 10.77 -25.40
N ARG A 46 -2.13 11.47 -24.88
CA ARG A 46 -2.36 12.61 -23.98
C ARG A 46 -3.10 13.75 -24.67
N GLU A 47 -2.70 14.12 -25.88
CA GLU A 47 -3.40 15.14 -26.68
C GLU A 47 -4.85 14.74 -26.92
N HIS A 48 -5.09 13.48 -27.29
CA HIS A 48 -6.45 12.97 -27.47
C HIS A 48 -7.31 13.04 -26.20
N ILE A 49 -6.74 12.67 -25.04
CA ILE A 49 -7.43 12.81 -23.74
C ILE A 49 -7.75 14.28 -23.44
N LEU A 50 -6.83 15.20 -23.74
CA LEU A 50 -7.07 16.63 -23.52
C LEU A 50 -8.17 17.18 -24.45
N ASP A 51 -8.22 16.72 -25.69
CA ASP A 51 -9.27 17.09 -26.64
C ASP A 51 -10.65 16.57 -26.18
N GLU A 52 -10.71 15.34 -25.64
CA GLU A 52 -11.94 14.75 -25.08
C GLU A 52 -12.47 15.50 -23.86
N ILE A 53 -11.60 16.19 -23.10
CA ILE A 53 -12.07 17.00 -21.96
C ILE A 53 -12.94 18.15 -22.48
N TYR A 54 -12.66 18.70 -23.65
CA TYR A 54 -13.41 19.81 -24.22
C TYR A 54 -14.66 19.35 -25.00
N ASP A 55 -15.65 18.84 -24.26
CA ASP A 55 -16.90 18.34 -24.83
C ASP A 55 -18.02 19.40 -24.85
N LYS A 56 -19.08 19.11 -25.62
CA LYS A 56 -20.34 19.91 -25.70
C LYS A 56 -20.96 20.23 -24.33
N TYR A 57 -20.53 19.51 -23.31
CA TYR A 57 -21.08 19.45 -21.96
C TYR A 57 -20.13 20.10 -20.92
N MET A 58 -19.16 20.93 -21.33
CA MET A 58 -18.26 21.63 -20.39
C MET A 58 -18.94 22.70 -19.53
N PHE A 59 -20.07 23.26 -19.96
CA PHE A 59 -20.75 24.38 -19.32
C PHE A 59 -22.10 23.96 -18.75
N HIS A 60 -22.09 23.20 -17.66
CA HIS A 60 -23.30 22.85 -16.93
C HIS A 60 -23.56 23.82 -15.77
N ASP A 61 -24.79 24.28 -15.65
CA ASP A 61 -25.24 25.05 -14.48
C ASP A 61 -25.50 24.10 -13.31
N GLU A 62 -24.97 24.38 -12.12
CA GLU A 62 -25.12 23.50 -10.95
C GLU A 62 -26.44 23.75 -10.16
N GLU A 63 -27.17 24.82 -10.46
CA GLU A 63 -28.37 25.24 -9.71
C GLU A 63 -29.68 24.71 -10.33
N LEU A 64 -29.68 23.48 -10.86
CA LEU A 64 -30.89 22.82 -11.34
C LEU A 64 -31.47 21.83 -10.34
N HIS A 65 -32.77 21.61 -10.46
CA HIS A 65 -33.49 20.71 -9.57
C HIS A 65 -33.00 19.26 -9.75
N LYS A 66 -32.93 18.52 -8.64
CA LYS A 66 -32.34 17.17 -8.61
C LYS A 66 -32.92 16.18 -9.64
N TRP A 67 -34.23 16.24 -9.90
CA TRP A 67 -34.87 15.36 -10.90
C TRP A 67 -34.32 15.59 -12.31
N PHE A 68 -33.92 16.81 -12.65
CA PHE A 68 -33.34 17.15 -13.94
C PHE A 68 -31.91 16.62 -14.03
N MET A 69 -31.11 16.83 -12.98
CA MET A 69 -29.73 16.32 -12.89
C MET A 69 -29.68 14.79 -12.97
N ASP A 70 -30.59 14.09 -12.27
CA ASP A 70 -30.66 12.63 -12.28
C ASP A 70 -31.06 12.08 -13.68
N GLU A 71 -31.94 12.78 -14.39
CA GLU A 71 -32.34 12.42 -15.75
C GLU A 71 -31.22 12.75 -16.76
N GLU A 72 -30.60 13.92 -16.65
CA GLU A 72 -29.47 14.34 -17.48
C GLU A 72 -28.30 13.36 -17.34
N LYS A 73 -27.93 12.98 -16.12
CA LYS A 73 -26.87 11.99 -15.85
C LYS A 73 -27.15 10.63 -16.48
N ARG A 74 -28.42 10.23 -16.60
CA ARG A 74 -28.79 8.96 -17.25
C ARG A 74 -28.52 8.99 -18.76
N HIS A 75 -28.76 10.13 -19.41
CA HIS A 75 -28.55 10.30 -20.85
C HIS A 75 -27.15 10.82 -21.19
N TYR A 76 -26.44 11.36 -20.21
CA TYR A 76 -25.08 11.85 -20.31
C TYR A 76 -24.09 10.73 -19.99
N GLN A 77 -23.62 10.05 -21.02
CA GLN A 77 -22.61 9.00 -20.92
C GLN A 77 -21.43 9.32 -21.85
N PRO A 78 -20.45 10.13 -21.39
CA PRO A 78 -19.23 10.40 -22.15
C PRO A 78 -18.50 9.10 -22.47
N ILE A 79 -18.19 8.88 -23.74
CA ILE A 79 -17.34 7.76 -24.14
C ILE A 79 -15.90 8.17 -23.82
N LYS A 80 -15.39 7.74 -22.67
CA LYS A 80 -13.97 7.90 -22.32
C LYS A 80 -13.11 7.22 -23.40
N SER A 81 -12.00 7.82 -23.86
CA SER A 81 -10.99 7.17 -24.73
C SER A 81 -10.46 5.84 -24.20
N MET A 82 -10.62 5.61 -22.90
CA MET A 82 -10.11 4.42 -22.24
C MET A 82 -10.98 3.22 -22.54
N SER A 83 -10.36 2.17 -23.09
CA SER A 83 -11.07 0.94 -23.39
C SER A 83 -11.45 0.21 -22.09
N ILE A 84 -12.67 -0.31 -22.05
CA ILE A 84 -13.16 -1.14 -20.94
C ILE A 84 -12.26 -2.38 -20.76
N GLU A 85 -11.69 -2.88 -21.85
CA GLU A 85 -10.75 -4.01 -21.85
C GLU A 85 -9.45 -3.70 -21.10
N GLU A 86 -8.88 -2.50 -21.27
CA GLU A 86 -7.67 -2.08 -20.55
C GLU A 86 -7.91 -1.98 -19.04
N ILE A 87 -9.06 -1.41 -18.65
CA ILE A 87 -9.48 -1.32 -17.24
C ILE A 87 -9.66 -2.73 -16.68
N ALA A 88 -10.35 -3.63 -17.40
CA ALA A 88 -10.55 -5.01 -16.97
C ALA A 88 -9.22 -5.79 -16.83
N ALA A 89 -8.27 -5.58 -17.76
CA ALA A 89 -6.95 -6.19 -17.68
C ALA A 89 -6.16 -5.71 -16.46
N LEU A 90 -6.24 -4.43 -16.12
CA LEU A 90 -5.61 -3.88 -14.91
C LEU A 90 -6.28 -4.40 -13.64
N ARG A 91 -7.61 -4.43 -13.57
CA ARG A 91 -8.35 -5.05 -12.45
C ARG A 91 -7.89 -6.49 -12.19
N LYS A 92 -7.72 -7.27 -13.26
CA LYS A 92 -7.23 -8.65 -13.17
C LYS A 92 -5.82 -8.71 -12.57
N ARG A 93 -4.92 -7.80 -12.98
CA ARG A 93 -3.56 -7.71 -12.42
C ARG A 93 -3.56 -7.38 -10.93
N PHE A 94 -4.39 -6.43 -10.49
CA PHE A 94 -4.56 -6.11 -9.07
C PHE A 94 -5.04 -7.33 -8.28
N LYS A 95 -6.07 -8.03 -8.77
CA LYS A 95 -6.59 -9.24 -8.13
C LYS A 95 -5.57 -10.38 -8.05
N GLU A 96 -4.76 -10.57 -9.09
CA GLU A 96 -3.64 -11.53 -9.09
C GLU A 96 -2.58 -11.15 -8.04
N ASN A 97 -2.26 -9.86 -7.95
CA ASN A 97 -1.31 -9.31 -6.98
C ASN A 97 -1.83 -9.36 -5.55
N ASP A 98 -3.13 -9.28 -5.29
CA ASP A 98 -3.65 -9.38 -3.92
C ASP A 98 -3.69 -10.84 -3.46
N ALA A 99 -4.03 -11.76 -4.38
CA ALA A 99 -4.18 -13.18 -4.08
C ALA A 99 -2.86 -13.88 -3.73
N MET A 100 -1.73 -13.47 -4.31
CA MET A 100 -0.48 -14.24 -4.28
C MET A 100 0.51 -13.92 -3.14
N PRO A 101 0.80 -12.66 -2.76
CA PRO A 101 1.80 -12.30 -1.78
C PRO A 101 1.23 -12.24 -0.35
N ALA A 102 0.00 -11.78 -0.13
CA ALA A 102 -0.56 -11.67 1.22
C ALA A 102 -0.65 -13.04 1.92
N LYS A 103 -1.13 -14.06 1.21
CA LYS A 103 -1.22 -15.43 1.73
C LYS A 103 0.16 -16.02 2.05
N LYS A 104 1.15 -15.83 1.17
CA LYS A 104 2.51 -16.34 1.37
C LYS A 104 3.24 -15.59 2.49
N VAL A 105 3.05 -14.29 2.61
CA VAL A 105 3.60 -13.47 3.70
C VAL A 105 2.96 -13.84 5.04
N ALA A 106 1.64 -14.03 5.07
CA ALA A 106 0.93 -14.49 6.26
C ALA A 106 1.40 -15.89 6.69
N GLU A 107 1.56 -16.82 5.75
CA GLU A 107 2.10 -18.15 6.03
C GLU A 107 3.54 -18.09 6.53
N ALA A 108 4.41 -17.27 5.92
CA ALA A 108 5.79 -17.09 6.38
C ALA A 108 5.85 -16.49 7.80
N LYS A 109 5.04 -15.47 8.09
CA LYS A 109 4.90 -14.89 9.44
C LYS A 109 4.39 -15.94 10.43
N ALA A 110 3.38 -16.73 10.06
CA ALA A 110 2.84 -17.80 10.90
C ALA A 110 3.86 -18.91 11.18
N ARG A 111 4.64 -19.34 10.17
CA ARG A 111 5.73 -20.31 10.34
C ARG A 111 6.82 -19.79 11.28
N LYS A 112 7.21 -18.52 11.14
CA LYS A 112 8.19 -17.88 12.04
C LYS A 112 7.66 -17.80 13.47
N LYS A 113 6.39 -17.44 13.65
CA LYS A 113 5.71 -17.42 14.96
C LYS A 113 5.67 -18.82 15.59
N LEU A 114 5.31 -19.85 14.80
CA LEU A 114 5.24 -21.24 15.27
C LEU A 114 6.63 -21.78 15.65
N ALA A 115 7.66 -21.48 14.88
CA ALA A 115 9.04 -21.87 15.20
C ALA A 115 9.51 -21.23 16.52
N ALA A 116 9.24 -19.93 16.71
CA ALA A 116 9.53 -19.23 17.97
C ALA A 116 8.76 -19.85 19.15
N HIS A 117 7.46 -20.14 18.98
CA HIS A 117 6.64 -20.77 20.00
C HIS A 117 7.17 -22.14 20.42
N ARG A 118 7.48 -23.00 19.44
CA ARG A 118 8.06 -24.35 19.69
C ARG A 118 9.39 -24.28 20.42
N GLN A 119 10.22 -23.26 20.17
CA GLN A 119 11.48 -23.07 20.89
C GLN A 119 11.24 -22.68 22.35
N LEU A 120 10.27 -21.79 22.61
CA LEU A 120 9.88 -21.41 23.98
C LEU A 120 9.28 -22.60 24.75
N GLU A 121 8.46 -23.44 24.12
CA GLU A 121 7.95 -24.66 24.76
C GLU A 121 9.06 -25.63 25.16
N LYS A 122 10.08 -25.82 24.30
CA LYS A 122 11.25 -26.65 24.63
C LYS A 122 12.02 -26.10 25.84
N VAL A 123 12.13 -24.78 25.93
CA VAL A 123 12.80 -24.11 27.06
C VAL A 123 12.00 -24.31 28.33
N ARG A 124 10.69 -24.10 28.30
CA ARG A 124 9.81 -24.35 29.45
C ARG A 124 9.88 -25.79 29.94
N LYS A 125 9.89 -26.77 29.04
CA LYS A 125 10.07 -28.19 29.42
C LYS A 125 11.40 -28.45 30.12
N LYS A 126 12.49 -27.83 29.63
CA LYS A 126 13.82 -27.94 30.25
C LYS A 126 13.92 -27.21 31.58
N GLU A 127 13.27 -26.06 31.70
CA GLU A 127 13.16 -25.30 32.95
C GLU A 127 12.46 -26.13 34.04
N ASN A 128 11.29 -26.72 33.72
CA ASN A 128 10.59 -27.61 34.65
C ASN A 128 11.50 -28.76 35.10
N SER A 129 12.17 -29.42 34.15
CA SER A 129 13.10 -30.51 34.46
C SER A 129 14.29 -30.08 35.34
N ILE A 130 14.79 -28.85 35.23
CA ILE A 130 15.88 -28.32 36.09
C ILE A 130 15.33 -27.93 37.47
N SER A 131 14.08 -27.46 37.53
CA SER A 131 13.40 -27.14 38.78
C SER A 131 13.22 -28.40 39.63
N ASP A 132 12.79 -29.50 39.01
CA ASP A 132 12.50 -30.79 39.64
C ASP A 132 13.75 -31.54 40.15
N GLN A 133 14.96 -31.15 39.72
CA GLN A 133 16.21 -31.76 40.20
C GLN A 133 16.51 -31.35 41.65
N THR A 134 16.47 -32.27 42.60
CA THR A 134 16.69 -32.01 44.03
C THR A 134 18.16 -31.87 44.43
N ASP A 135 19.08 -32.35 43.60
CA ASP A 135 20.50 -32.53 43.98
C ASP A 135 21.38 -31.30 43.71
N ILE A 136 20.80 -30.21 43.17
CA ILE A 136 21.52 -29.02 42.71
C ILE A 136 21.09 -27.79 43.52
N SER A 137 22.05 -26.92 43.89
CA SER A 137 21.73 -25.68 44.61
C SER A 137 20.93 -24.69 43.76
N ASP A 138 20.02 -23.95 44.39
CA ASP A 138 19.10 -23.02 43.72
C ASP A 138 19.83 -21.93 42.92
N ARG A 139 21.01 -21.51 43.37
CA ARG A 139 21.83 -20.52 42.67
C ARG A 139 22.34 -21.04 41.33
N SER A 140 22.68 -22.33 41.26
CA SER A 140 23.10 -22.98 40.02
C SER A 140 21.92 -23.23 39.08
N LYS A 141 20.75 -23.60 39.60
CA LYS A 141 19.49 -23.72 38.82
C LYS A 141 19.14 -22.42 38.11
N ARG A 142 19.16 -21.29 38.83
CA ARG A 142 18.86 -19.96 38.26
C ARG A 142 19.79 -19.58 37.10
N LYS A 143 21.11 -19.81 37.27
CA LYS A 143 22.09 -19.56 36.20
C LYS A 143 21.85 -20.44 34.96
N MET A 144 21.46 -21.69 35.17
CA MET A 144 21.16 -22.62 34.08
C MET A 144 19.89 -22.21 33.31
N ILE A 145 18.84 -21.79 34.03
CA ILE A 145 17.60 -21.26 33.44
C ILE A 145 17.89 -19.99 32.64
N GLU A 146 18.67 -19.05 33.19
CA GLU A 146 19.05 -17.81 32.49
C GLU A 146 19.80 -18.10 31.18
N GLN A 147 20.70 -19.09 31.18
CA GLN A 147 21.40 -19.53 29.97
C GLN A 147 20.47 -20.17 28.94
N LEU A 148 19.43 -20.89 29.36
CA LEU A 148 18.43 -21.47 28.45
C LEU A 148 17.61 -20.40 27.74
N TYR A 149 17.16 -19.38 28.48
CA TYR A 149 16.40 -18.27 27.91
C TYR A 149 17.26 -17.40 26.99
N LYS A 150 18.53 -17.12 27.34
CA LYS A 150 19.49 -16.41 26.45
C LYS A 150 19.74 -17.13 25.13
N LYS A 151 19.65 -18.46 25.10
CA LYS A 151 19.79 -19.27 23.87
C LYS A 151 18.50 -19.35 23.05
N ALA A 152 17.36 -19.03 23.64
CA ALA A 152 16.05 -19.16 23.02
C ALA A 152 15.48 -17.86 22.46
N THR A 153 16.06 -16.71 22.84
CA THR A 153 15.72 -15.42 22.26
C THR A 153 16.03 -15.44 20.76
N PRO A 154 15.01 -15.35 19.88
CA PRO A 154 15.24 -15.37 18.44
C PRO A 154 16.05 -14.14 18.06
N LYS A 155 17.15 -14.33 17.34
CA LYS A 155 17.93 -13.21 16.79
C LYS A 155 17.04 -12.45 15.83
N MET A 156 16.83 -11.17 16.11
CA MET A 156 16.11 -10.25 15.23
C MET A 156 16.94 -10.15 13.95
N CYS A 157 16.46 -10.73 12.84
CA CYS A 157 17.00 -10.34 11.54
C CYS A 157 16.52 -8.91 11.30
N LYS A 158 17.47 -7.98 11.25
CA LYS A 158 17.25 -6.61 10.80
C LYS A 158 16.78 -6.62 9.34
#